data_AF-A0A2P7QNE3-F1
#
_entry.id   AF-A0A2P7QNE3-F1
#
_cell.length_a   1.000
_cell.length_b   1.000
_cell.length_c   1.000
_cell.angle_alpha   90.00
_cell.angle_beta   90.00
_cell.angle_gamma   90.00
#
_symmetry.space_group_name_H-M   'P 1'
#
loop_
_entity.id
_entity.type
_entity.pdbx_description
1 polymer ?
#
loop_
_entity_poly.entity_id
_entity_poly.type
_entity_poly.pdbx_seq_one_letter_code
_entity_poly.pdbx_strand_id
1 'polypeptide(L)'
;MDIVKLPPGVRASEESDCIRIQEMPGGRYSLGGSVLSRCGEDEAPESVSLIGGDLYATYEDAEGAGLAWASEHCAEVLYVSRSAGTEPLPDVA
;
A
#
# COMPACT_ATOMS: atom_id res chain seq x y z
N MET A 1 -12.43 -7.75 -0.87
CA MET A 1 -11.60 -6.54 -0.87
C MET A 1 -11.95 -5.69 -2.07
N ASP A 2 -12.48 -4.50 -1.85
CA ASP A 2 -12.66 -3.45 -2.85
C ASP A 2 -11.35 -2.66 -3.03
N ILE A 3 -11.02 -2.29 -4.27
CA ILE A 3 -9.75 -1.63 -4.58
C ILE A 3 -10.03 -0.22 -5.09
N VAL A 4 -9.48 0.78 -4.40
CA VAL A 4 -9.61 2.20 -4.77
C VAL A 4 -8.24 2.73 -5.20
N LYS A 5 -8.04 2.89 -6.50
CA LYS A 5 -6.78 3.46 -7.03
C LYS A 5 -6.85 4.98 -7.01
N LEU A 6 -5.92 5.61 -6.29
CA LEU A 6 -5.82 7.06 -6.22
C LEU A 6 -5.01 7.63 -7.39
N PRO A 7 -5.21 8.92 -7.74
CA PRO A 7 -4.34 9.58 -8.70
C PRO A 7 -2.87 9.56 -8.26
N PRO A 8 -1.91 9.61 -9.20
CA PRO A 8 -0.49 9.74 -8.85
C PRO A 8 -0.22 10.97 -7.97
N GLY A 9 0.66 10.81 -6.98
CA GLY A 9 0.99 11.86 -6.01
C GLY A 9 -0.07 12.05 -4.92
N VAL A 10 -1.21 11.35 -5.00
CA VAL A 10 -2.25 11.39 -3.97
C VAL A 10 -2.07 10.21 -3.03
N ARG A 11 -2.09 10.53 -1.73
CA ARG A 11 -2.00 9.55 -0.64
C ARG A 11 -3.39 9.27 -0.07
N ALA A 12 -3.62 8.02 0.35
CA ALA A 12 -4.79 7.64 1.12
C ALA A 12 -4.76 8.25 2.54
N SER A 13 -5.92 8.39 3.17
CA SER A 13 -6.00 8.79 4.58
C SER A 13 -5.25 7.82 5.50
N GLU A 14 -4.71 8.32 6.61
CA GLU A 14 -3.95 7.51 7.56
C GLU A 14 -4.79 6.45 8.28
N GLU A 15 -6.08 6.70 8.40
CA GLU A 15 -7.07 5.79 9.00
C GLU A 15 -7.56 4.73 8.01
N SER A 16 -7.12 4.78 6.74
CA SER A 16 -7.54 3.87 5.69
C SER A 16 -6.50 2.80 5.40
N ASP A 17 -6.98 1.59 5.20
CA ASP A 17 -6.19 0.47 4.70
C ASP A 17 -5.62 0.83 3.32
N CYS A 18 -4.29 0.86 3.20
CA CYS A 18 -3.65 1.30 1.97
C CYS A 18 -2.31 0.61 1.69
N ILE A 19 -1.99 0.54 0.40
CA ILE A 19 -0.63 0.31 -0.09
C ILE A 19 -0.10 1.57 -0.76
N ARG A 20 1.21 1.75 -0.65
CA ARG A 20 1.97 2.89 -1.16
C ARG A 20 3.08 2.36 -2.06
N ILE A 21 3.03 2.73 -3.33
CA ILE A 21 4.01 2.33 -4.33
C ILE A 21 4.83 3.55 -4.70
N GLN A 22 6.13 3.52 -4.38
CA GLN A 22 7.06 4.61 -4.64
C GLN A 22 8.00 4.20 -5.77
N GLU A 23 8.00 4.96 -6.85
CA GLU A 23 9.05 4.86 -7.86
C GLU A 23 10.35 5.42 -7.28
N MET A 24 11.40 4.62 -7.38
CA MET A 24 12.74 4.91 -6.92
C MET A 24 13.60 5.37 -8.10
N PRO A 25 14.65 6.19 -7.86
CA PRO A 25 15.64 6.50 -8.86
C PRO A 25 16.21 5.23 -9.49
N GLY A 26 16.15 5.11 -10.81
CA GLY A 26 16.53 3.89 -11.53
C GLY A 26 15.37 3.03 -12.02
N GLY A 27 14.12 3.51 -11.90
CA GLY A 27 12.94 2.87 -12.49
C GLY A 27 12.48 1.62 -11.75
N ARG A 28 12.87 1.50 -10.47
CA ARG A 28 12.44 0.42 -9.58
C ARG A 28 11.32 0.91 -8.68
N TYR A 29 10.53 0.01 -8.12
CA TYR A 29 9.40 0.36 -7.28
C TYR A 29 9.56 -0.21 -5.87
N SER A 30 9.39 0.63 -4.85
CA SER A 30 9.29 0.22 -3.46
C SER A 30 7.83 0.11 -3.07
N LEU A 31 7.49 -0.89 -2.26
CA LEU A 31 6.15 -1.14 -1.77
C LEU A 31 6.13 -1.00 -0.25
N GLY A 32 5.22 -0.18 0.26
CA GLY A 32 4.83 -0.20 1.66
C GLY A 32 3.31 -0.18 1.81
N GLY A 33 2.82 -0.23 3.03
CA GLY A 33 1.39 -0.24 3.29
C GLY A 33 1.06 -0.30 4.76
N SER A 34 -0.21 -0.11 5.08
CA SER A 34 -0.78 -0.28 6.41
C SER A 34 -2.21 -0.75 6.26
N VAL A 35 -2.59 -1.80 6.99
CA VAL A 35 -3.96 -2.32 7.01
C VAL A 35 -4.35 -2.71 8.44
N LEU A 36 -5.62 -2.58 8.75
CA LEU A 36 -6.24 -3.19 9.92
C LEU A 36 -6.66 -4.61 9.56
N SER A 37 -5.90 -5.58 10.06
CA SER A 37 -6.20 -6.98 9.90
C SER A 37 -7.43 -7.35 10.68
N ARG A 38 -8.41 -7.91 9.96
CA ARG A 38 -9.72 -8.31 10.50
C ARG A 38 -9.95 -9.82 10.48
N CYS A 39 -9.03 -10.59 9.90
CA CYS A 39 -9.06 -12.05 10.01
C CYS A 39 -8.16 -12.53 11.14
N GLY A 40 -8.80 -12.79 12.27
CA GLY A 40 -8.25 -13.43 13.46
C GLY A 40 -9.40 -13.94 14.32
N GLU A 41 -9.13 -14.88 15.22
CA GLU A 41 -10.10 -15.28 16.25
C GLU A 41 -10.27 -14.21 17.34
N ASP A 42 -9.41 -13.18 17.33
CA ASP A 42 -9.44 -12.05 18.24
C ASP A 42 -10.58 -11.07 17.93
N GLU A 43 -11.23 -10.57 18.98
CA GLU A 43 -12.38 -9.65 18.91
C GLU A 43 -12.01 -8.23 18.43
N ALA A 44 -10.72 -7.91 18.26
CA ALA A 44 -10.24 -6.57 17.91
C ALA A 44 -9.36 -6.57 16.65
N PRO A 45 -9.55 -5.62 15.71
CA PRO A 45 -8.71 -5.50 14.53
C PRO A 45 -7.27 -5.08 14.90
N GLU A 46 -6.28 -5.73 14.31
CA GLU A 46 -4.85 -5.44 14.54
C GLU A 46 -4.25 -4.62 13.41
N SER A 47 -3.49 -3.56 13.71
CA SER A 47 -2.78 -2.79 12.68
C SER A 47 -1.52 -3.52 12.22
N VAL A 48 -1.49 -3.91 10.95
CA VAL A 48 -0.33 -4.53 10.30
C VAL A 48 0.28 -3.56 9.29
N SER A 49 1.58 -3.33 9.41
CA SER A 49 2.33 -2.47 8.50
C SER A 49 3.21 -3.29 7.57
N LEU A 50 3.17 -2.96 6.28
CA LEU A 50 4.13 -3.42 5.29
C LEU A 50 5.20 -2.33 5.14
N ILE A 51 6.38 -2.59 5.68
CA ILE A 51 7.53 -1.68 5.56
C ILE A 51 8.42 -2.19 4.43
N GLY A 52 8.81 -1.26 3.54
CA GLY A 52 9.60 -1.48 2.31
C GLY A 52 10.55 -2.68 2.35
N GLY A 53 10.24 -3.68 1.51
CA GLY A 53 11.07 -4.86 1.26
C GLY A 53 11.88 -4.74 -0.04
N ASP A 54 11.99 -5.84 -0.77
CA ASP A 54 12.63 -5.87 -2.09
C ASP A 54 12.03 -4.86 -3.08
N LEU A 55 12.88 -4.37 -3.98
CA LEU A 55 12.49 -3.46 -5.04
C LEU A 55 11.93 -4.23 -6.24
N TYR A 56 10.72 -3.85 -6.66
CA TYR A 56 10.04 -4.42 -7.81
C TYR A 56 10.54 -3.82 -9.11
N ALA A 57 10.52 -4.62 -10.18
CA ALA A 57 10.94 -4.20 -11.52
C ALA A 57 9.90 -3.32 -12.22
N THR A 58 8.61 -3.55 -11.92
CA THR A 58 7.49 -2.81 -12.50
C THR A 58 6.50 -2.38 -11.44
N TYR A 59 5.70 -1.36 -11.76
CA TYR A 59 4.57 -0.94 -10.93
C TYR A 59 3.56 -2.07 -10.74
N GLU A 60 3.30 -2.86 -11.78
CA GLU A 60 2.32 -3.96 -11.75
C GLU A 60 2.76 -5.07 -10.79
N ASP A 61 4.05 -5.38 -10.72
CA ASP A 61 4.59 -6.34 -9.74
C ASP A 61 4.42 -5.84 -8.30
N ALA A 62 4.73 -4.55 -8.04
CA ALA A 62 4.56 -3.95 -6.72
C ALA A 62 3.08 -3.89 -6.31
N GLU A 63 2.20 -3.51 -7.25
CA GLU A 63 0.75 -3.49 -7.02
C GLU A 63 0.23 -4.89 -6.72
N GLY A 64 0.60 -5.90 -7.52
CA GLY A 64 0.19 -7.27 -7.32
C GLY A 64 0.62 -7.82 -5.96
N ALA A 65 1.86 -7.57 -5.54
CA ALA A 65 2.36 -7.97 -4.23
C ALA A 65 1.62 -7.27 -3.08
N GLY A 66 1.35 -5.97 -3.20
CA GLY A 66 0.61 -5.21 -2.19
C GLY A 66 -0.85 -5.64 -2.07
N LEU A 67 -1.49 -5.95 -3.20
CA LEU A 67 -2.86 -6.47 -3.23
C LEU A 67 -2.96 -7.86 -2.60
N ALA A 68 -1.99 -8.75 -2.90
CA ALA A 68 -1.93 -10.07 -2.29
C ALA A 68 -1.77 -9.96 -0.78
N TRP A 69 -0.80 -9.18 -0.31
CA TRP A 69 -0.56 -8.92 1.11
C TRP A 69 -1.82 -8.40 1.82
N ALA A 70 -2.47 -7.37 1.28
CA ALA A 70 -3.69 -6.81 1.88
C ALA A 70 -4.85 -7.82 1.94
N SER A 71 -4.96 -8.68 0.94
CA SER A 71 -5.97 -9.75 0.91
C SER A 71 -5.71 -10.80 1.98
N GLU A 72 -4.45 -11.13 2.28
CA GLU A 72 -4.09 -12.06 3.37
C GLU A 72 -4.48 -11.51 4.75
N HIS A 73 -4.57 -10.19 4.89
CA HIS A 73 -5.00 -9.51 6.11
C HIS A 73 -6.49 -9.17 6.15
N CYS A 74 -7.28 -9.60 5.16
CA CYS A 74 -8.72 -9.32 5.03
C CYS A 74 -9.06 -7.83 5.09
N ALA A 75 -8.28 -7.01 4.40
CA ALA A 75 -8.69 -5.64 4.13
C ALA A 75 -10.03 -5.64 3.37
N GLU A 76 -10.99 -4.84 3.84
CA GLU A 76 -12.30 -4.72 3.19
C GLU A 76 -12.23 -3.77 1.99
N VAL A 77 -11.60 -2.61 2.18
CA VAL A 77 -11.35 -1.59 1.16
C VAL A 77 -9.88 -1.25 1.20
N LEU A 78 -9.16 -1.41 0.09
CA LEU A 78 -7.75 -1.06 -0.01
C LEU A 78 -7.53 0.12 -0.95
N TYR A 79 -6.91 1.16 -0.44
CA TYR A 79 -6.48 2.30 -1.24
C TYR A 79 -5.08 2.09 -1.81
N VAL A 80 -4.91 2.28 -3.11
CA VAL A 80 -3.61 2.20 -3.78
C VAL A 80 -3.12 3.61 -4.05
N SER A 81 -2.10 4.04 -3.30
CA SER A 81 -1.40 5.31 -3.51
C SER A 81 -0.12 5.06 -4.30
N ARG A 82 0.16 5.91 -5.28
CA ARG A 82 1.40 5.82 -6.06
C ARG A 82 2.08 7.17 -6.20
N SER A 83 3.40 7.18 -6.22
CA SER A 83 4.17 8.39 -6.49
C SER A 83 3.92 8.95 -7.89
N ALA A 84 4.11 10.25 -8.07
CA ALA A 84 4.14 10.90 -9.38
C ALA A 84 5.58 10.83 -9.93
N GLY A 85 5.90 9.77 -10.66
CA GLY A 85 7.30 9.45 -10.99
C GLY A 85 8.11 9.24 -9.71
N THR A 86 9.32 9.76 -9.64
CA THR A 86 10.22 9.61 -8.48
C THR A 86 9.95 10.59 -7.33
N GLU A 87 8.96 11.47 -7.45
CA GLU A 87 8.61 12.39 -6.38
C GLU A 87 8.06 11.61 -5.17
N PRO A 88 8.56 11.85 -3.94
CA PRO A 88 8.03 11.14 -2.78
C PRO A 88 6.56 11.46 -2.59
N LEU A 89 5.76 10.46 -2.21
CA LEU A 89 4.40 10.71 -1.73
C LEU A 89 4.44 11.73 -0.58
N PRO A 90 3.52 12.72 -0.55
CA PRO A 90 3.52 13.75 0.48
C PRO A 90 3.45 13.12 1.88
N ASP A 91 4.33 13.58 2.77
CA ASP A 91 4.26 13.28 4.20
C ASP A 91 3.14 14.12 4.83
N VAL A 92 2.43 13.55 5.80
CA VAL A 92 1.38 14.29 6.51
C VAL A 92 2.10 15.12 7.58
N ALA A 93 2.00 16.44 7.47
CA ALA A 93 2.46 17.36 8.50
C ALA A 93 1.52 17.37 9.72
#